data_AF-H8ZWT6-F1
#
_entry.id   AF-H8ZWT6-F1
#
_cell.length_a   1.000
_cell.length_b   1.000
_cell.length_c   1.000
_cell.angle_alpha   90.00
_cell.angle_beta   90.00
_cell.angle_gamma   90.00
#
_symmetry.space_group_name_H-M   'P 1'
#
loop_
_entity.id
_entity.type
_entity.pdbx_description
1 polymer ?
#
loop_
_entity_poly.entity_id
_entity_poly.type
_entity_poly.pdbx_seq_one_letter_code
_entity_poly.pdbx_strand_id
1 'polypeptide(L)'
;MEMQQVLGIEAARSTIMKEIGDVLSNYGIAVDQRHMMLLADVMTYKGEVLGITRFGMAKMKESVLMLASFEKTVDHLFDAAIHGRSDKIVGVSECIILGTPVFIGTGAFKLLYSSNFAVDSTGKSTATASGSSRRASRGAASASAAGTASTSKSPYIANPNHIVRRPKPLVRLSCPLRHLDIFSHA
;
A
#
# COMPACT_ATOMS: atom_id res chain seq x y z
N MET A 1 -11.29 22.42 19.21
CA MET A 1 -12.01 21.16 19.51
C MET A 1 -13.50 21.39 19.76
N GLU A 2 -13.88 22.50 20.41
CA GLU A 2 -15.27 22.95 20.59
C GLU A 2 -16.17 22.74 19.36
N MET A 3 -15.71 23.18 18.18
CA MET A 3 -16.49 23.05 16.92
C MET A 3 -16.82 21.61 16.55
N GLN A 4 -15.91 20.66 16.78
CA GLN A 4 -16.16 19.24 16.51
C GLN A 4 -17.24 18.68 17.44
N GLN A 5 -17.25 19.10 18.71
CA GLN A 5 -18.18 18.59 19.72
C GLN A 5 -19.58 19.15 19.56
N VAL A 6 -19.70 20.43 19.20
CA VAL A 6 -21.00 21.12 19.11
C VAL A 6 -21.64 20.95 17.72
N LEU A 7 -20.86 21.11 16.65
CA LEU A 7 -21.37 21.17 15.27
C LEU A 7 -20.98 19.95 14.42
N GLY A 8 -20.10 19.07 14.93
CA GLY A 8 -19.65 17.87 14.24
C GLY A 8 -18.40 18.07 13.38
N ILE A 9 -17.98 16.97 12.73
CA ILE A 9 -16.67 16.88 12.04
C ILE A 9 -16.61 17.70 10.74
N GLU A 10 -17.71 17.81 9.99
CA GLU A 10 -17.75 18.60 8.75
C GLU A 10 -17.70 20.11 9.01
N ALA A 11 -18.28 20.56 10.12
CA ALA A 11 -18.13 21.94 10.58
C ALA A 11 -16.67 22.22 10.95
N ALA A 12 -16.04 21.33 11.70
CA ALA A 12 -14.62 21.44 12.05
C ALA A 12 -13.72 21.49 10.80
N ARG A 13 -13.97 20.64 9.80
CA ARG A 13 -13.26 20.65 8.50
C ARG A 13 -13.37 22.01 7.80
N SER A 14 -14.59 22.53 7.70
CA SER A 14 -14.84 23.84 7.06
C SER A 14 -14.17 24.99 7.82
N THR A 15 -14.16 24.94 9.15
CA THR A 15 -13.46 25.93 9.99
C THR A 15 -11.95 25.87 9.76
N ILE A 16 -11.33 24.68 9.74
CA ILE A 16 -9.89 24.53 9.49
C ILE A 16 -9.50 25.13 8.14
N MET A 17 -10.30 24.90 7.09
CA MET A 17 -10.05 25.47 5.77
C MET A 17 -10.06 27.01 5.78
N LYS A 18 -11.00 27.62 6.51
CA LYS A 18 -11.11 29.09 6.61
C LYS A 18 -9.94 29.68 7.40
N GLU A 19 -9.67 29.14 8.59
CA GLU A 19 -8.60 29.64 9.46
C GLU A 19 -7.22 29.56 8.79
N ILE A 20 -6.91 28.45 8.11
CA ILE A 20 -5.64 28.30 7.39
C ILE A 20 -5.56 29.30 6.23
N GLY A 21 -6.67 29.47 5.49
CA GLY A 21 -6.75 30.46 4.41
C GLY A 21 -6.54 31.89 4.91
N ASP A 22 -7.19 32.25 6.02
CA ASP A 22 -7.10 33.57 6.63
C ASP A 22 -5.66 33.86 7.09
N VAL A 23 -5.04 32.91 7.79
CA VAL A 23 -3.64 33.02 8.23
C VAL A 23 -2.69 33.18 7.04
N LEU A 24 -2.82 32.36 6.00
CA LEU A 24 -1.96 32.44 4.81
C LEU A 24 -2.16 33.75 4.03
N SER A 25 -3.41 34.23 3.94
CA SER A 25 -3.74 35.49 3.29
C SER A 25 -3.13 36.69 4.01
N ASN A 26 -3.10 36.67 5.35
CA ASN A 26 -2.47 37.71 6.17
C ASN A 26 -0.95 37.79 5.94
N TYR A 27 -0.31 36.68 5.55
CA TYR A 27 1.10 36.65 5.17
C TYR A 27 1.34 36.96 3.67
N GLY A 28 0.28 37.26 2.90
CA GLY A 28 0.38 37.54 1.47
C GLY A 28 0.68 36.32 0.60
N ILE A 29 0.45 35.11 1.12
CA ILE A 29 0.71 33.86 0.41
C ILE A 29 -0.58 33.41 -0.28
N ALA A 30 -0.60 33.43 -1.61
CA ALA A 30 -1.72 32.93 -2.40
C ALA A 30 -1.60 31.41 -2.58
N VAL A 31 -2.47 30.64 -1.93
CA VAL A 31 -2.57 29.17 -2.06
C VAL A 31 -3.91 28.81 -2.66
N ASP A 32 -3.91 27.88 -3.60
CA ASP A 32 -5.13 27.38 -4.22
C ASP A 32 -5.96 26.54 -3.23
N GLN A 33 -7.29 26.66 -3.34
CA GLN A 33 -8.26 26.04 -2.42
C GLN A 33 -8.13 24.51 -2.40
N ARG A 34 -7.72 23.90 -3.51
CA ARG A 34 -7.54 22.44 -3.61
C ARG A 34 -6.52 21.89 -2.60
N HIS A 35 -5.47 22.63 -2.30
CA HIS A 35 -4.46 22.21 -1.33
C HIS A 35 -4.99 22.30 0.10
N MET A 36 -5.72 23.37 0.41
CA MET A 36 -6.36 23.55 1.72
C MET A 36 -7.45 22.51 1.97
N MET A 37 -8.25 22.18 0.94
CA MET A 37 -9.24 21.11 1.00
C MET A 37 -8.58 19.76 1.30
N LEU A 38 -7.53 19.40 0.57
CA LEU A 38 -6.83 18.14 0.79
C LEU A 38 -6.25 18.04 2.20
N LEU A 39 -5.68 19.14 2.72
CA LEU A 39 -5.15 19.18 4.07
C LEU A 39 -6.26 18.96 5.12
N ALA A 40 -7.38 19.67 4.99
CA ALA A 40 -8.50 19.54 5.91
C ALA A 40 -9.11 18.13 5.90
N ASP A 41 -9.19 17.50 4.72
CA ASP A 41 -9.68 16.13 4.54
C ASP A 41 -8.76 15.12 5.25
N VAL A 42 -7.44 15.26 5.06
CA VAL A 42 -6.44 14.40 5.70
C VAL A 42 -6.47 14.54 7.23
N MET A 43 -6.81 15.72 7.76
CA MET A 43 -6.92 15.92 9.21
C MET A 43 -8.21 15.36 9.82
N THR A 44 -9.26 15.14 9.03
CA THR A 44 -10.63 14.87 9.54
C THR A 44 -11.23 13.53 9.11
N TYR A 45 -10.59 12.77 8.21
CA TYR A 45 -11.15 11.53 7.64
C TYR A 45 -11.45 10.41 8.65
N LYS A 46 -10.84 10.42 9.84
CA LYS A 46 -11.07 9.42 10.91
C LYS A 46 -12.29 9.74 11.79
N GLY A 47 -12.97 10.86 11.57
CA GLY A 47 -14.09 11.31 12.43
C GLY A 47 -13.65 12.06 13.69
N GLU A 48 -12.34 12.23 13.88
CA GLU A 48 -11.75 13.12 14.88
C GLU A 48 -10.72 14.04 14.22
N VAL A 49 -10.53 15.25 14.77
CA VAL A 49 -9.51 16.18 14.28
C VAL A 49 -8.15 15.72 14.77
N LEU A 50 -7.36 15.14 13.88
CA LEU A 50 -6.01 14.68 14.16
C LEU A 50 -5.00 15.66 13.55
N GLY A 51 -4.10 16.17 14.39
CA GLY A 51 -3.01 17.04 13.94
C GLY A 51 -1.92 16.26 13.19
N ILE A 52 -1.16 16.97 12.34
CA ILE A 52 0.05 16.43 11.69
C ILE A 52 1.22 16.51 12.68
N THR A 53 1.15 15.69 13.71
CA THR A 53 2.17 15.58 14.76
C THR A 53 2.50 14.11 15.00
N ARG A 54 3.57 13.81 15.74
CA ARG A 54 3.97 12.43 16.07
C ARG A 54 2.85 11.58 16.67
N PHE A 55 2.00 12.19 17.50
CA PHE A 55 0.89 11.50 18.15
C PHE A 55 -0.33 11.37 17.22
N GLY A 56 -0.57 12.36 16.36
CA GLY A 56 -1.66 12.30 15.39
C GLY A 56 -1.38 11.35 14.24
N MET A 57 -0.15 11.33 13.72
CA MET A 57 0.28 10.42 12.63
C MET A 57 0.22 8.95 13.04
N ALA A 58 0.59 8.64 14.29
CA ALA A 58 0.50 7.28 14.85
C ALA A 58 -0.93 6.72 14.86
N LYS A 59 -1.95 7.58 14.92
CA LYS A 59 -3.37 7.18 14.85
C LYS A 59 -3.91 7.07 13.43
N MET A 60 -3.31 7.80 12.48
CA MET A 60 -3.78 7.85 11.10
C MET A 60 -3.32 6.64 10.27
N LYS A 61 -2.06 6.23 10.43
CA LYS A 61 -1.40 5.22 9.60
C LYS A 61 -0.89 4.06 10.44
N GLU A 62 -1.02 2.84 9.92
CA GLU A 62 -0.72 1.61 10.67
C GLU A 62 0.66 1.01 10.36
N SER A 63 1.33 1.41 9.28
CA SER A 63 2.63 0.84 8.90
C SER A 63 3.75 1.28 9.85
N VAL A 64 4.46 0.33 10.43
CA VAL A 64 5.56 0.58 11.38
C VAL A 64 6.73 1.29 10.69
N LEU A 65 7.16 0.82 9.51
CA LEU A 65 8.30 1.39 8.79
C LEU A 65 8.08 2.87 8.41
N MET A 66 6.85 3.22 8.06
CA MET A 66 6.47 4.60 7.76
C MET A 66 6.45 5.47 9.03
N LEU A 67 5.89 4.96 10.14
CA LEU A 67 5.87 5.69 11.42
C LEU A 67 7.29 5.92 11.96
N ALA A 68 8.14 4.89 11.88
CA ALA A 68 9.54 4.93 12.29
C ALA A 68 10.37 5.96 11.50
N SER A 69 9.94 6.33 10.29
CA SER A 69 10.61 7.33 9.46
C SER A 69 10.24 8.77 9.82
N PHE A 70 9.13 8.99 10.54
CA PHE A 70 8.71 10.32 10.94
C PHE A 70 9.43 10.74 12.23
N GLU A 71 9.26 9.97 13.31
CA GLU A 71 9.92 10.17 14.60
C GLU A 71 9.99 8.83 15.37
N LYS A 72 10.77 8.77 16.46
CA LYS A 72 10.83 7.63 17.41
C LYS A 72 11.04 6.26 16.74
N THR A 73 11.99 6.17 15.81
CA THR A 73 12.29 4.96 15.03
C THR A 73 12.49 3.72 15.90
N VAL A 74 13.27 3.86 16.97
CA VAL A 74 13.65 2.73 17.85
C VAL A 74 12.46 2.18 18.61
N ASP A 75 11.64 3.05 19.21
CA ASP A 75 10.44 2.66 19.96
C ASP A 75 9.46 1.90 19.07
N HIS A 76 9.20 2.39 17.86
CA HIS A 76 8.29 1.77 16.91
C HIS A 76 8.78 0.40 16.43
N LEU A 77 10.09 0.25 16.19
CA LEU A 77 10.66 -1.04 15.76
C LEU A 77 10.69 -2.07 16.89
N PHE A 78 11.02 -1.66 18.12
CA PHE A 78 10.97 -2.56 19.28
C PHE A 78 9.56 -3.04 19.56
N ASP A 79 8.59 -2.13 19.61
CA ASP A 79 7.18 -2.48 19.83
C ASP A 79 6.68 -3.45 18.76
N ALA A 80 7.02 -3.20 17.49
CA ALA A 80 6.65 -4.08 16.39
C ALA A 80 7.33 -5.45 16.45
N ALA A 81 8.58 -5.52 16.89
CA ALA A 81 9.32 -6.77 17.01
C ALA A 81 8.81 -7.63 18.17
N ILE A 82 8.42 -7.02 19.30
CA ILE A 82 7.78 -7.71 20.45
C ILE A 82 6.44 -8.29 20.01
N HIS A 83 5.63 -7.50 19.32
CA HIS A 83 4.30 -7.93 18.85
C HIS A 83 4.35 -8.78 17.56
N GLY A 84 5.53 -8.97 16.96
CA GLY A 84 5.70 -9.68 15.70
C GLY A 84 4.89 -9.10 14.54
N ARG A 85 4.71 -7.77 14.50
CA ARG A 85 3.91 -7.10 13.47
C ARG A 85 4.53 -7.31 12.09
N SER A 86 3.66 -7.42 11.09
CA SER A 86 4.09 -7.54 9.71
C SER A 86 3.46 -6.47 8.84
N ASP A 87 4.32 -5.69 8.19
CA ASP A 87 3.92 -4.58 7.35
C ASP A 87 3.76 -5.02 5.89
N LYS A 88 2.68 -4.55 5.26
CA LYS A 88 2.48 -4.63 3.82
C LYS A 88 3.19 -3.43 3.18
N ILE A 89 4.13 -3.68 2.28
CA ILE A 89 4.91 -2.64 1.61
C ILE A 89 4.07 -2.02 0.49
N VAL A 90 3.18 -1.10 0.86
CA VAL A 90 2.29 -0.39 -0.07
C VAL A 90 2.56 1.11 -0.07
N GLY A 91 2.98 1.66 1.07
CA GLY A 91 3.32 3.06 1.17
C GLY A 91 4.65 3.40 0.50
N VAL A 92 4.83 4.69 0.24
CA VAL A 92 5.99 5.24 -0.46
C VAL A 92 7.25 5.09 0.37
N SER A 93 7.18 5.43 1.67
CA SER A 93 8.32 5.36 2.58
C SER A 93 8.85 3.93 2.72
N GLU A 94 7.97 2.96 2.88
CA GLU A 94 8.33 1.54 3.03
C GLU A 94 9.00 1.00 1.76
N CYS A 95 8.50 1.38 0.58
CA CYS A 95 9.12 1.00 -0.70
C CYS A 95 10.53 1.58 -0.84
N ILE A 96 10.71 2.85 -0.48
CA ILE A 96 12.01 3.54 -0.54
C ILE A 96 13.02 2.87 0.39
N ILE A 97 12.64 2.61 1.65
CA ILE A 97 13.51 1.97 2.65
C ILE A 97 13.98 0.59 2.18
N LEU A 98 13.11 -0.15 1.50
CA LEU A 98 13.40 -1.52 1.04
C LEU A 98 13.98 -1.58 -0.38
N GLY A 99 14.18 -0.43 -1.03
CA GLY A 99 14.71 -0.36 -2.40
C GLY A 99 13.81 -1.01 -3.46
N THR A 100 12.51 -1.12 -3.20
CA THR A 100 11.52 -1.68 -4.14
C THR A 100 10.87 -0.54 -4.94
N PRO A 101 10.55 -0.70 -6.23
CA PRO A 101 9.88 0.34 -7.00
C PRO A 101 8.54 0.74 -6.36
N VAL A 102 8.30 2.06 -6.29
CA VAL A 102 7.07 2.63 -5.71
C VAL A 102 5.93 2.56 -6.73
N PHE A 103 4.73 2.16 -6.28
CA PHE A 103 3.52 2.07 -7.11
C PHE A 103 2.80 3.42 -7.28
N ILE A 104 3.52 4.46 -7.69
CA ILE A 104 2.93 5.78 -7.98
C ILE A 104 3.49 6.32 -9.30
N GLY A 105 2.69 7.15 -10.01
CA GLY A 105 3.10 7.78 -11.26
C GLY A 105 3.52 6.75 -12.32
N THR A 106 4.79 6.79 -12.72
CA THR A 106 5.38 5.89 -13.73
C THR A 106 5.47 4.43 -13.26
N GLY A 107 5.58 4.19 -11.95
CA GLY A 107 5.58 2.85 -11.37
C GLY A 107 4.19 2.25 -11.14
N ALA A 108 3.11 2.99 -11.44
CA ALA A 108 1.75 2.54 -11.19
C ALA A 108 1.28 1.41 -12.12
N PHE A 109 1.88 1.29 -13.31
CA PHE A 109 1.56 0.24 -14.27
C PHE A 109 2.78 -0.64 -14.55
N LYS A 110 2.53 -1.92 -14.75
CA LYS A 110 3.56 -2.88 -15.16
C LYS A 110 3.57 -2.97 -16.68
N LEU A 111 4.71 -2.68 -17.29
CA LEU A 111 4.92 -2.96 -18.70
C LEU A 111 4.98 -4.47 -18.89
N LEU A 112 4.10 -4.98 -19.75
CA LEU A 112 4.12 -6.35 -20.21
C LEU A 112 4.63 -6.34 -21.65
N TYR A 113 5.67 -7.12 -21.91
CA TYR A 113 6.11 -7.36 -23.27
C TYR A 113 5.16 -8.39 -23.91
N SER A 114 4.42 -7.98 -24.94
CA SER A 114 3.63 -8.90 -25.75
C SER A 114 4.52 -9.49 -26.84
N SER A 115 4.87 -10.78 -26.72
CA SER A 115 5.65 -11.50 -27.72
C SER A 115 4.80 -12.01 -28.91
N ASN A 116 3.58 -11.50 -29.10
CA ASN A 116 2.68 -11.87 -30.20
C ASN A 116 2.53 -10.72 -31.22
N PHE A 117 3.64 -10.08 -31.57
CA PHE A 117 3.75 -9.37 -32.85
C PHE A 117 4.46 -10.29 -33.83
N ALA A 118 3.77 -11.36 -34.25
CA ALA A 118 4.05 -11.94 -35.55
C ALA A 118 3.60 -10.88 -36.57
N VAL A 119 4.57 -10.21 -37.19
CA VAL A 119 4.33 -9.36 -38.34
C VAL A 119 4.01 -10.30 -39.50
N ASP A 120 2.72 -10.54 -39.73
CA ASP A 120 2.28 -11.15 -40.98
C ASP A 120 2.38 -10.09 -42.07
N SER A 121 3.20 -10.36 -43.09
CA SER A 121 3.56 -9.49 -44.23
C SER A 121 2.41 -9.13 -45.17
N THR A 122 1.15 -9.25 -44.73
CA THR A 122 -0.02 -8.89 -45.51
C THR A 122 -0.90 -7.99 -44.67
N GLY A 123 -0.84 -6.69 -44.94
CA GLY A 123 -1.71 -5.69 -44.35
C GLY A 123 -3.17 -6.05 -44.56
N LYS A 124 -3.82 -6.59 -43.53
CA LYS A 124 -5.27 -6.57 -43.40
C LYS A 124 -5.66 -6.57 -41.92
N SER A 125 -5.86 -5.37 -41.38
CA SER A 125 -6.63 -5.18 -40.15
C SER A 125 -8.08 -5.56 -40.43
N THR A 126 -8.45 -6.81 -40.17
CA THR A 126 -9.85 -7.18 -39.93
C THR A 126 -10.06 -7.29 -38.44
N ALA A 127 -10.55 -6.21 -37.84
CA ALA A 127 -11.15 -6.22 -36.53
C ALA A 127 -12.30 -7.24 -36.52
N THR A 128 -12.08 -8.41 -35.92
CA THR A 128 -13.16 -9.31 -35.52
C THR A 128 -13.37 -9.11 -34.02
N ALA A 129 -14.37 -8.30 -33.71
CA ALA A 129 -14.94 -8.22 -32.39
C ALA A 129 -15.40 -9.62 -31.96
N SER A 130 -14.75 -10.22 -30.98
CA SER A 130 -15.29 -11.34 -30.23
C SER A 130 -15.74 -10.84 -28.86
N GLY A 131 -16.95 -10.29 -28.84
CA GLY A 131 -17.75 -10.28 -27.64
C GLY A 131 -18.09 -11.72 -27.23
N SER A 132 -18.06 -12.00 -25.93
CA SER A 132 -18.80 -13.13 -25.37
C SER A 132 -19.25 -12.81 -23.95
N SER A 133 -20.42 -12.17 -23.88
CA SER A 133 -21.27 -12.23 -22.70
C SER A 133 -22.18 -13.45 -22.82
N ARG A 134 -22.23 -14.23 -21.73
CA ARG A 134 -23.27 -15.20 -21.33
C ARG A 134 -23.42 -16.50 -22.14
N ARG A 135 -23.20 -17.63 -21.44
CA ARG A 135 -24.30 -18.57 -21.14
C ARG A 135 -24.00 -19.45 -19.92
N ALA A 136 -24.90 -19.39 -18.95
CA ALA A 136 -25.00 -20.38 -17.88
C ALA A 136 -25.57 -21.70 -18.43
N SER A 137 -25.08 -22.84 -17.95
CA SER A 137 -25.89 -23.88 -17.30
C SER A 137 -25.12 -25.21 -17.19
N ARG A 138 -25.50 -25.95 -16.12
CA ARG A 138 -25.21 -27.35 -15.77
C ARG A 138 -24.02 -27.58 -14.86
N GLY A 139 -24.36 -28.00 -13.63
CA GLY A 139 -23.44 -28.36 -12.58
C GLY A 139 -23.25 -29.87 -12.41
N ALA A 140 -23.01 -30.24 -11.14
CA ALA A 140 -22.50 -31.51 -10.59
C ALA A 140 -20.97 -31.66 -10.71
N ALA A 141 -20.22 -32.23 -9.77
CA ALA A 141 -20.37 -32.60 -8.36
C ALA A 141 -19.02 -33.27 -7.99
N SER A 142 -18.55 -33.11 -6.75
CA SER A 142 -17.55 -33.97 -6.04
C SER A 142 -16.15 -34.10 -6.66
N ALA A 143 -15.07 -34.54 -6.02
CA ALA A 143 -14.53 -34.57 -4.66
C ALA A 143 -13.11 -35.18 -4.82
N SER A 144 -12.29 -35.08 -3.76
CA SER A 144 -11.12 -35.93 -3.43
C SER A 144 -9.85 -35.94 -4.31
N ALA A 145 -8.81 -35.32 -3.74
CA ALA A 145 -7.59 -35.94 -3.18
C ALA A 145 -6.72 -36.95 -3.99
N ALA A 146 -5.40 -36.64 -3.93
CA ALA A 146 -4.25 -37.52 -3.65
C ALA A 146 -3.45 -38.21 -4.78
N GLY A 147 -2.11 -38.14 -4.62
CA GLY A 147 -1.06 -38.99 -5.23
C GLY A 147 -0.66 -38.60 -6.65
N THR A 148 0.61 -38.56 -7.07
CA THR A 148 1.85 -39.18 -6.60
C THR A 148 3.03 -38.50 -7.29
N ALA A 149 4.19 -38.52 -6.64
CA ALA A 149 5.45 -37.97 -7.11
C ALA A 149 5.97 -38.67 -8.39
N SER A 150 6.53 -37.88 -9.31
CA SER A 150 7.56 -38.34 -10.23
C SER A 150 8.72 -37.35 -10.25
N THR A 151 9.74 -37.68 -9.47
CA THR A 151 11.12 -37.23 -9.65
C THR A 151 11.62 -37.62 -11.03
N SER A 152 11.87 -36.65 -11.89
CA SER A 152 12.85 -36.81 -12.97
C SER A 152 13.53 -35.47 -13.22
N LYS A 153 14.81 -35.41 -12.84
CA LYS A 153 15.89 -34.55 -13.34
C LYS A 153 15.41 -33.33 -14.14
N SER A 154 15.58 -32.14 -13.59
CA SER A 154 15.46 -30.89 -14.34
C SER A 154 16.72 -30.67 -15.16
N PRO A 155 16.74 -30.86 -16.49
CA PRO A 155 17.63 -30.08 -17.33
C PRO A 155 16.98 -28.71 -17.49
N TYR A 156 17.73 -27.69 -17.12
CA TYR A 156 17.46 -26.31 -17.49
C TYR A 156 17.22 -26.22 -19.00
N ILE A 157 15.95 -26.10 -19.39
CA ILE A 157 15.55 -25.43 -20.62
C ILE A 157 14.66 -24.28 -20.16
N ALA A 158 15.28 -23.10 -20.09
CA ALA A 158 14.67 -21.88 -19.62
C ALA A 158 13.44 -21.53 -20.46
N ASN A 159 12.26 -21.64 -19.85
CA ASN A 159 11.01 -21.14 -20.40
C ASN A 159 10.87 -19.65 -20.03
N PRO A 160 10.77 -18.72 -21.01
CA PRO A 160 10.74 -17.28 -20.73
C PRO A 160 9.41 -16.78 -20.14
N ASN A 161 8.39 -17.63 -19.99
CA ASN A 161 7.05 -17.23 -19.56
C ASN A 161 6.67 -17.65 -18.13
N HIS A 162 7.64 -17.70 -17.21
CA HIS A 162 7.33 -17.81 -15.78
C HIS A 162 7.46 -16.44 -15.11
N ILE A 163 6.41 -15.60 -15.21
CA ILE A 163 6.26 -14.47 -14.30
C ILE A 163 6.08 -15.09 -12.91
N VAL A 164 7.18 -15.19 -12.17
CA VAL A 164 7.16 -15.41 -10.73
C VAL A 164 6.24 -14.33 -10.19
N ARG A 165 5.02 -14.70 -9.80
CA ARG A 165 4.18 -13.88 -8.93
C ARG A 165 4.98 -13.78 -7.64
N ARG A 166 5.91 -12.82 -7.58
CA ARG A 166 6.66 -12.57 -6.35
C ARG A 166 5.56 -12.25 -5.33
N PRO A 167 5.44 -13.03 -4.24
CA PRO A 167 4.52 -12.66 -3.17
C PRO A 167 4.89 -11.24 -2.76
N LYS A 168 3.88 -10.40 -2.51
CA LYS A 168 4.11 -9.03 -2.02
C LYS A 168 5.15 -9.13 -0.90
N PRO A 169 6.26 -8.37 -0.98
CA PRO A 169 7.26 -8.46 0.07
C PRO A 169 6.55 -8.10 1.38
N LEU A 170 6.60 -9.03 2.32
CA LEU A 170 6.02 -8.87 3.65
C LEU A 170 7.24 -8.77 4.55
N VAL A 171 7.43 -7.60 5.18
CA VAL A 171 8.46 -7.51 6.22
C VAL A 171 7.84 -8.12 7.45
N ARG A 172 8.35 -9.28 7.87
CA ARG A 172 8.01 -9.85 9.18
C ARG A 172 9.11 -9.41 10.13
N LEU A 173 8.78 -8.51 11.05
CA LEU A 173 9.69 -8.13 12.14
C LEU A 173 9.68 -9.27 13.17
N SER A 174 10.38 -10.35 12.84
CA SER A 174 10.58 -11.48 13.74
C SER A 174 11.80 -11.17 14.61
N CYS A 175 11.58 -10.82 15.88
CA CYS A 175 12.64 -10.86 16.87
C CYS A 175 13.08 -12.33 17.06
N PRO A 176 14.34 -12.72 16.77
CA PRO A 176 14.85 -14.03 17.15
C PRO A 176 15.20 -14.01 18.64
N LEU A 177 14.20 -13.82 19.50
CA LEU A 177 14.35 -14.00 20.94
C LEU A 177 14.29 -15.50 21.26
N ARG A 178 15.37 -16.22 20.91
CA ARG A 178 15.63 -17.58 21.40
C ARG A 178 16.92 -17.68 22.21
N HIS A 179 17.46 -16.54 22.65
CA HIS A 179 18.55 -16.48 23.62
C HIS A 179 18.59 -15.08 24.25
N LEU A 180 17.98 -14.88 25.42
CA LEU A 180 18.20 -13.67 26.20
C LEU A 180 18.19 -13.99 27.70
N ASP A 181 19.26 -14.65 28.13
CA ASP A 181 19.71 -14.74 29.53
C ASP A 181 20.74 -13.63 29.83
N ILE A 182 20.52 -12.38 29.40
CA ILE A 182 21.50 -11.28 29.60
C ILE A 182 20.95 -10.08 30.39
N PHE A 183 19.65 -10.01 30.70
CA PHE A 183 19.09 -8.91 31.51
C PHE A 183 18.57 -9.37 32.89
N SER A 184 19.40 -10.10 33.64
CA SER A 184 19.12 -10.44 35.06
C SER A 184 20.12 -9.85 36.06
N HIS A 185 20.99 -8.92 35.66
CA HIS A 185 21.80 -8.15 36.62
C HIS A 185 22.18 -6.79 36.05
N ALA A 186 21.36 -5.77 36.34
CA ALA A 186 21.73 -4.38 36.56
C ALA A 186 20.50 -3.63 37.08
#